data_AF-A0A971PX61-F1
#
_entry.id   AF-A0A971PX61-F1
#
_cell.length_a   1.000
_cell.length_b   1.000
_cell.length_c   1.000
_cell.angle_alpha   90.00
_cell.angle_beta   90.00
_cell.angle_gamma   90.00
#
_symmetry.space_group_name_H-M   'P 1'
#
loop_
_entity.id
_entity.type
_entity.pdbx_description
1 polymer ?
#
loop_
_entity_poly.entity_id
_entity_poly.type
_entity_poly.pdbx_seq_one_letter_code
_entity_poly.pdbx_strand_id
1 'polypeptide(L)' 'MADKKELIAKLQELYPEGKISCSEARGIAAKLGVALGDMGELCDLAGIKIFACELGCF' A
#
# COMPACT_ATOMS: atom_id res chain seq x y z
N MET A 1 -5.42 -4.64 18.53
CA MET A 1 -5.87 -3.72 17.47
C MET A 1 -4.59 -3.29 16.79
N ALA A 2 -4.27 -3.82 15.61
CA ALA A 2 -3.03 -3.48 14.93
C ALA A 2 -3.23 -2.13 14.24
N ASP A 3 -2.42 -1.14 14.62
CA ASP A 3 -2.59 0.25 14.25
C ASP A 3 -2.41 0.47 12.75
N LYS A 4 -3.52 0.50 12.00
CA LYS A 4 -3.58 0.96 10.59
C LYS A 4 -2.84 2.29 10.39
N LYS A 5 -2.80 3.14 11.43
CA LYS A 5 -2.04 4.40 11.44
C LYS A 5 -0.54 4.24 11.22
N GLU A 6 0.10 3.22 11.79
CA GLU A 6 1.55 3.03 11.66
C GLU A 6 1.93 2.57 10.25
N LEU A 7 1.06 1.76 9.64
CA LEU A 7 1.18 1.35 8.24
C LEU A 7 1.06 2.56 7.31
N ILE A 8 0.05 3.42 7.52
CA ILE A 8 -0.18 4.64 6.73
C ILE A 8 1.02 5.58 6.84
N ALA A 9 1.55 5.81 8.04
CA ALA A 9 2.72 6.67 8.23
C ALA A 9 3.94 6.16 7.46
N LYS A 10 4.26 4.86 7.57
CA LYS A 10 5.33 4.24 6.78
C LYS A 10 5.12 4.37 5.29
N LEU A 11 3.88 4.16 4.83
CA LEU A 11 3.49 4.27 3.44
C LEU A 11 3.70 5.71 2.92
N GLN A 12 3.32 6.73 3.68
CA GLN A 12 3.54 8.13 3.31
C GLN A 12 5.02 8.53 3.31
N GLU A 13 5.82 7.99 4.24
CA GLU A 13 7.27 8.22 4.25
C GLU A 13 7.99 7.52 3.07
N LEU A 14 7.58 6.32 2.72
CA LEU A 14 8.16 5.55 1.61
C LEU A 14 7.72 6.10 0.24
N TYR A 15 6.49 6.60 0.14
CA TYR A 15 5.90 7.10 -1.11
C TYR A 15 5.42 8.55 -0.95
N PRO A 16 6.35 9.53 -0.87
CA PRO A 16 6.00 10.94 -0.74
C PRO A 16 5.25 11.49 -1.96
N GLU A 17 5.39 10.84 -3.12
CA GLU A 17 4.67 11.19 -4.35
C GLU A 17 3.21 10.69 -4.37
N GLY A 18 2.80 9.89 -3.37
CA GLY A 18 1.46 9.32 -3.31
C GLY A 18 1.22 8.28 -4.41
N LYS A 19 2.26 7.54 -4.81
CA LYS A 19 2.17 6.52 -5.86
C LYS A 19 2.95 5.26 -5.47
N ILE A 20 2.35 4.09 -5.60
CA ILE A 20 2.99 2.80 -5.31
C ILE A 20 2.73 1.81 -6.45
N SER A 21 3.72 1.00 -6.81
CA SER A 21 3.51 -0.06 -7.80
C SER A 21 2.77 -1.26 -7.18
N CYS A 22 1.97 -2.00 -7.97
CA CYS A 22 1.25 -3.18 -7.45
C CYS A 22 2.19 -4.24 -6.83
N SER A 23 3.38 -4.41 -7.42
CA SER A 23 4.41 -5.32 -6.90
C SER A 23 5.04 -4.83 -5.61
N GLU A 24 5.29 -3.52 -5.47
CA GLU A 24 5.74 -2.97 -4.20
C GLU A 24 4.67 -3.04 -3.12
N ALA A 25 3.40 -2.72 -3.44
CA ALA A 25 2.28 -2.87 -2.52
C ALA A 25 2.17 -4.31 -2.02
N ARG A 26 2.34 -5.30 -2.91
CA ARG A 26 2.40 -6.73 -2.56
C ARG A 26 3.60 -7.07 -1.67
N GLY A 27 4.78 -6.58 -2.02
CA GLY A 27 6.01 -6.85 -1.26
C GLY A 27 5.96 -6.26 0.14
N ILE A 28 5.44 -5.04 0.27
CA ILE A 28 5.24 -4.35 1.55
C ILE A 28 4.15 -5.01 2.38
N ALA A 29 3.01 -5.35 1.76
CA ALA A 29 1.95 -6.10 2.42
C ALA A 29 2.45 -7.45 2.96
N ALA A 30 3.23 -8.20 2.17
CA ALA A 30 3.84 -9.46 2.61
C ALA A 30 4.86 -9.26 3.76
N LYS A 31 5.69 -8.21 3.68
CA LYS A 31 6.63 -7.86 4.76
C LYS A 31 5.94 -7.46 6.06
N LEU A 32 4.80 -6.78 5.96
CA LEU A 32 4.03 -6.27 7.09
C LEU A 32 2.97 -7.26 7.57
N GLY A 33 2.76 -8.38 6.86
CA GLY A 33 1.72 -9.36 7.16
C GLY A 33 0.30 -8.83 6.93
N VAL A 34 0.14 -7.84 6.05
CA VAL A 34 -1.13 -7.20 5.73
C VAL A 34 -1.77 -7.89 4.54
N ALA A 35 -3.08 -8.13 4.60
CA ALA A 35 -3.82 -8.65 3.46
C ALA A 35 -3.84 -7.64 2.31
N LEU A 36 -3.76 -8.09 1.05
CA LEU A 36 -3.78 -7.18 -0.10
C LEU A 36 -5.05 -6.34 -0.18
N GLY A 37 -6.18 -6.86 0.32
CA GLY A 37 -7.43 -6.11 0.44
C GLY A 37 -7.31 -4.93 1.41
N ASP A 38 -6.76 -5.16 2.60
CA ASP A 38 -6.46 -4.08 3.56
C ASP A 38 -5.36 -3.15 3.04
N MET A 39 -4.37 -3.65 2.31
CA MET A 39 -3.31 -2.82 1.75
C MET A 39 -3.85 -1.81 0.73
N GLY A 40 -4.82 -2.22 -0.11
CA GLY A 40 -5.52 -1.32 -1.02
C GLY A 40 -6.26 -0.21 -0.27
N GLU A 41 -7.01 -0.57 0.78
CA GLU A 41 -7.70 0.39 1.63
C GLU A 41 -6.73 1.33 2.35
N LEU A 42 -5.61 0.80 2.87
CA LEU A 42 -4.58 1.60 3.53
C LEU A 42 -3.90 2.59 2.58
N CYS A 43 -3.59 2.16 1.36
CA CYS A 43 -3.06 3.04 0.33
C CYS A 43 -4.07 4.14 -0.02
N ASP A 44 -5.34 3.80 -0.22
CA ASP A 44 -6.41 4.77 -0.50
C ASP A 44 -6.56 5.79 0.65
N LEU A 45 -6.61 5.31 1.90
CA LEU A 45 -6.63 6.15 3.11
C LEU A 45 -5.38 7.02 3.27
N ALA A 46 -4.21 6.51 2.86
CA ALA A 46 -2.95 7.26 2.86
C ALA A 46 -2.86 8.29 1.72
N GLY A 47 -3.82 8.30 0.78
CA GLY A 47 -3.78 9.12 -0.43
C GLY A 47 -2.78 8.63 -1.48
N ILE A 48 -2.39 7.35 -1.41
CA ILE A 48 -1.42 6.72 -2.29
C ILE A 48 -2.15 5.95 -3.38
N LYS A 49 -1.95 6.35 -4.63
CA LYS A 49 -2.47 5.64 -5.80
C LYS A 49 -1.61 4.44 -6.14
N ILE A 50 -2.23 3.27 -6.22
CA ILE A 50 -1.60 2.09 -6.78
C ILE A 50 -1.58 2.23 -8.31
N PHE A 51 -0.40 2.18 -8.93
CA PHE A 51 -0.21 2.22 -10.37
C PHE A 51 0.56 0.97 -10.84
N ALA A 52 0.54 0.69 -12.16
CA ALA A 52 1.24 -0.45 -12.75
C ALA A 52 0.85 -1.80 -12.12
N CYS A 53 -0.42 -2.21 -12.28
CA CYS A 53 -0.82 -3.57 -11.98
C CYS A 53 -0.21 -4.52 -13.02
N GLU A 54 0.84 -5.26 -12.67
CA GLU A 54 1.49 -6.24 -13.57
C GLU A 54 0.57 -7.40 -13.98
N LEU A 55 -0.58 -7.55 -13.32
CA LEU A 55 -1.62 -8.50 -13.71
C LEU A 55 -2.64 -7.93 -14.71
N GLY A 56 -2.53 -6.65 -15.08
CA GLY A 56 -3.53 -5.97 -15.91
C GLY A 56 -4.91 -5.84 -15.24
N CYS A 57 -4.98 -5.97 -13.91
CA CYS A 57 -6.25 -5.89 -13.15
C CYS A 57 -6.67 -4.45 -12.76
N PHE A 58 -6.03 -3.42 -13.33
CA PHE A 58 -6.42 -2.01 -13.20
C PHE A 58 -6.06 -1.25 -14.47
#